data_AF-A0A085NC02-F1
#
_entry.id   AF-A0A085NC02-F1
#
_cell.length_a   1.000
_cell.length_b   1.000
_cell.length_c   1.000
_cell.angle_alpha   90.00
_cell.angle_beta   90.00
_cell.angle_gamma   90.00
#
_symmetry.space_group_name_H-M   'P 1'
#
loop_
_entity.id
_entity.type
_entity.pdbx_description
1 polymer ?
#
loop_
_entity_poly.entity_id
_entity_poly.type
_entity_poly.pdbx_seq_one_letter_code
_entity_poly.pdbx_strand_id
1 'polypeptide(L)'
;MDGAILLALDDHIRYERISVGRAQKRTLDRKFASLSYWTTRTRDTLVDTGRHHRQNAQNTQIPERTVVNLSSTPLQENELAVLKKDLCFVPTPYNPPILDLIASAEHGLQSVDEQRAEDIRQAISTLLLRHRYGKSNLLRSEYHTLKQLKSRMDIVITKADKGNVVVVMDMPFYLDRMSTLLSNPV
;
A
#
# COMPACT_ATOMS: atom_id res chain seq x y z
N MET A 1 29.38 -26.08 23.27
CA MET A 1 28.04 -25.76 22.72
C MET A 1 27.69 -26.83 21.73
N ASP A 2 26.54 -27.48 21.93
CA ASP A 2 26.20 -28.78 21.36
C ASP A 2 25.86 -28.66 19.86
N GLY A 3 26.53 -29.44 19.01
CA GLY A 3 26.33 -29.40 17.54
C GLY A 3 24.90 -29.72 17.12
N ALA A 4 24.14 -30.42 17.97
CA ALA A 4 22.72 -30.70 17.79
C ALA A 4 21.85 -29.44 17.85
N ILE A 5 22.22 -28.45 18.67
CA ILE A 5 21.47 -27.19 18.83
C ILE A 5 21.62 -26.32 17.58
N LEU A 6 22.82 -26.29 16.98
CA LEU A 6 23.08 -25.55 15.74
C LEU A 6 22.33 -26.12 14.54
N LEU A 7 22.26 -27.45 14.42
CA LEU A 7 21.49 -28.12 13.36
C LEU A 7 19.99 -27.89 13.50
N ALA A 8 19.46 -27.98 14.73
CA ALA A 8 18.04 -27.71 14.99
C ALA A 8 17.66 -26.25 14.67
N LEU A 9 18.55 -25.30 14.97
CA LEU A 9 18.35 -23.89 14.64
C LEU A 9 18.33 -23.63 13.13
N ASP A 10 19.26 -24.25 12.39
CA ASP A 10 19.33 -24.08 10.93
C ASP A 10 18.13 -24.71 10.20
N ASP A 11 17.67 -25.89 10.65
CA ASP A 11 16.45 -26.51 10.13
C ASP A 11 15.20 -25.68 10.45
N HIS A 12 15.12 -25.10 11.65
CA HIS A 12 14.03 -24.20 12.02
C HIS A 12 14.03 -22.94 11.15
N ILE A 13 15.19 -22.30 10.95
CA ILE A 13 15.33 -21.13 10.08
C ILE A 13 14.93 -21.47 8.64
N ARG A 14 15.38 -22.61 8.10
CA ARG A 14 15.01 -23.05 6.75
C ARG A 14 13.50 -23.30 6.64
N TYR A 15 12.90 -23.98 7.62
CA TYR A 15 11.48 -24.26 7.64
C TYR A 15 10.65 -22.96 7.69
N GLU A 16 10.98 -22.04 8.60
CA GLU A 16 10.30 -20.75 8.72
C GLU A 16 10.40 -19.93 7.43
N ARG A 17 11.58 -19.90 6.79
CA ARG A 17 11.76 -19.20 5.51
C ARG A 17 10.83 -19.73 4.41
N ILE A 18 10.70 -21.06 4.32
CA ILE A 18 9.80 -21.71 3.34
C ILE A 18 8.33 -21.47 3.71
N SER A 19 7.98 -21.58 5.00
CA SER A 19 6.63 -21.37 5.52
C SER A 19 6.14 -19.94 5.24
N VAL A 20 6.96 -18.95 5.57
CA VAL A 20 6.71 -17.53 5.29
C VAL A 20 6.58 -17.29 3.79
N GLY A 21 7.47 -17.86 2.97
CA GLY A 21 7.39 -17.74 1.51
C GLY A 21 6.08 -18.32 0.94
N ARG A 22 5.62 -19.47 1.45
CA ARG A 22 4.32 -20.07 1.07
C ARG A 22 3.13 -19.22 1.52
N ALA A 23 3.20 -18.61 2.71
CA ALA A 23 2.14 -17.72 3.21
C ALA A 23 2.05 -16.42 2.40
N GLN A 24 3.21 -15.84 2.05
CA GLN A 24 3.31 -14.68 1.17
C GLN A 24 2.75 -14.99 -0.23
N LYS A 25 3.13 -16.12 -0.83
CA LYS A 25 2.60 -16.55 -2.13
C LYS A 25 1.07 -16.68 -2.11
N ARG A 26 0.50 -17.37 -1.11
CA ARG A 26 -0.96 -17.48 -0.96
C ARG A 26 -1.66 -16.12 -0.82
N THR A 27 -1.04 -15.17 -0.12
CA THR A 27 -1.56 -13.81 0.02
C THR A 27 -1.54 -13.05 -1.31
N LEU A 28 -0.45 -13.19 -2.08
CA LEU A 28 -0.33 -12.61 -3.41
C LEU A 28 -1.34 -13.22 -4.38
N ASP A 29 -1.51 -14.54 -4.37
CA ASP A 29 -2.49 -15.25 -5.20
C ASP A 29 -3.93 -14.78 -4.89
N ARG A 30 -4.28 -14.60 -3.62
CA ARG A 30 -5.59 -14.05 -3.22
C ARG A 30 -5.80 -12.62 -3.70
N LYS A 31 -4.77 -11.77 -3.58
CA LYS A 31 -4.82 -10.38 -4.07
C LYS A 31 -4.97 -10.35 -5.59
N PHE A 32 -4.22 -11.19 -6.30
CA PHE A 32 -4.29 -11.31 -7.75
C PHE A 32 -5.66 -11.85 -8.20
N ALA A 33 -6.19 -12.88 -7.53
CA ALA A 33 -7.52 -13.41 -7.80
C ALA A 33 -8.60 -12.34 -7.58
N SER A 34 -8.51 -11.56 -6.50
CA SER A 34 -9.38 -10.41 -6.27
C SER A 34 -9.31 -9.43 -7.45
N LEU A 35 -8.10 -8.99 -7.83
CA LEU A 35 -7.88 -8.10 -8.99
C LEU A 35 -8.46 -8.66 -10.30
N SER A 36 -8.28 -9.97 -10.56
CA SER A 36 -8.83 -10.63 -11.75
C SER A 36 -10.36 -10.69 -11.74
N TYR A 37 -10.98 -10.92 -10.57
CA TYR A 37 -12.43 -10.99 -10.41
C TYR A 37 -13.10 -9.65 -10.74
N TRP A 38 -12.48 -8.53 -10.35
CA TRP A 38 -12.94 -7.19 -10.74
C TRP A 38 -12.90 -6.96 -12.26
N THR A 39 -12.00 -7.63 -12.98
CA THR A 39 -11.85 -7.55 -14.45
C THR A 39 -12.91 -8.35 -15.21
N THR A 40 -13.29 -9.54 -14.73
CA THR A 40 -14.29 -10.36 -15.42
C THR A 40 -15.67 -9.68 -15.41
N ARG A 41 -15.99 -8.95 -14.33
CA ARG A 41 -17.22 -8.17 -14.23
C ARG A 41 -17.27 -6.92 -15.12
N THR A 42 -16.10 -6.38 -15.51
CA THR A 42 -16.00 -5.20 -16.39
C THR A 42 -15.89 -5.58 -17.87
N ARG A 43 -15.36 -6.77 -18.21
CA ARG A 43 -15.35 -7.31 -19.58
C ARG A 43 -16.74 -7.48 -20.19
N ASP A 44 -17.75 -7.83 -19.38
CA ASP A 44 -19.13 -7.95 -19.88
C ASP A 44 -19.73 -6.60 -20.34
N THR A 45 -19.09 -5.47 -20.03
CA THR A 45 -19.53 -4.13 -20.43
C THR A 45 -18.64 -3.44 -21.48
N LEU A 46 -17.49 -4.01 -21.83
CA LEU A 46 -16.55 -3.42 -22.79
C LEU A 46 -16.21 -4.44 -23.87
N VAL A 47 -17.00 -4.40 -24.94
CA VAL A 47 -16.70 -5.09 -26.19
C VAL A 47 -15.35 -4.59 -26.72
N ASP A 48 -14.51 -5.56 -27.05
CA ASP A 48 -13.26 -5.47 -27.78
C ASP A 48 -13.20 -4.29 -28.76
N THR A 49 -12.30 -3.33 -28.49
CA THR A 49 -11.61 -2.58 -29.53
C THR A 49 -10.21 -2.19 -29.07
N GLY A 50 -9.20 -2.75 -29.72
CA GLY A 50 -7.99 -1.99 -30.01
C GLY A 50 -6.69 -2.66 -29.56
N ARG A 51 -5.96 -3.16 -30.55
CA ARG A 51 -4.52 -3.46 -30.50
C ARG A 51 -3.81 -2.41 -29.65
N HIS A 52 -3.18 -2.83 -28.56
CA HIS A 52 -2.40 -1.96 -27.68
C HIS A 52 -1.25 -1.33 -28.47
N HIS A 53 -1.52 -0.15 -29.00
CA HIS A 53 -0.54 0.64 -29.71
C HIS A 53 0.48 1.13 -28.69
N ARG A 54 1.68 0.55 -28.76
CA ARG A 54 2.86 1.00 -28.02
C ARG A 54 3.23 2.40 -28.53
N GLN A 55 2.60 3.44 -28.00
CA GLN A 55 3.10 4.79 -28.18
C GLN A 55 4.36 4.92 -27.33
N ASN A 56 5.50 4.76 -28.00
CA ASN A 56 6.76 5.33 -27.58
C ASN A 56 6.58 6.86 -27.59
N ALA A 57 5.99 7.41 -26.52
CA ALA A 57 6.09 8.83 -26.26
C ALA A 57 7.55 9.08 -25.89
N GLN A 58 8.32 9.63 -26.83
CA GLN A 58 9.66 10.10 -26.57
C GLN A 58 9.62 11.05 -25.37
N ASN A 59 10.27 10.64 -24.27
CA ASN A 59 10.53 11.52 -23.17
C ASN A 59 12.03 11.65 -22.93
N THR A 60 12.68 12.32 -23.87
CA THR A 60 13.89 13.07 -23.61
C THR A 60 13.54 14.17 -22.59
N GLN A 61 14.42 14.40 -21.62
CA GLN A 61 14.26 15.24 -20.40
C GLN A 61 13.85 14.41 -19.17
N ILE A 62 14.85 14.11 -18.35
CA ILE A 62 14.72 13.72 -16.94
C ILE A 62 14.64 15.03 -16.14
N PRO A 63 13.45 15.45 -15.70
CA PRO A 63 13.35 16.19 -14.46
C PRO A 63 12.49 15.36 -13.50
N GLU A 64 12.95 15.18 -12.25
CA GLU A 64 12.14 14.90 -11.05
C GLU A 64 10.69 14.40 -11.29
N ARG A 65 10.51 13.24 -11.95
CA ARG A 65 9.18 12.74 -12.27
C ARG A 65 8.67 11.88 -11.13
N THR A 66 8.14 12.53 -10.10
CA THR A 66 7.42 11.87 -9.00
C THR A 66 6.19 11.11 -9.50
N VAL A 67 5.62 11.48 -10.64
CA VAL A 67 4.45 10.81 -11.24
C VAL A 67 4.71 10.54 -12.72
N VAL A 68 4.51 9.29 -13.14
CA VAL A 68 4.59 8.83 -14.53
C VAL A 68 3.24 8.22 -14.92
N ASN A 69 2.57 8.85 -15.87
CA ASN A 69 1.33 8.32 -16.43
C ASN A 69 1.62 7.51 -17.70
N LEU A 70 1.40 6.19 -17.63
CA LEU A 70 1.44 5.25 -18.74
C LEU A 70 0.03 4.78 -19.15
N SER A 71 -1.02 5.28 -18.50
CA SER A 71 -2.40 4.97 -18.87
C SER A 71 -2.82 5.74 -20.11
N SER A 72 -3.81 5.20 -20.81
CA SER A 72 -4.46 5.81 -21.96
C SER A 72 -5.24 7.09 -21.61
N THR A 73 -5.63 7.25 -20.33
CA THR A 73 -6.36 8.43 -19.85
C THR A 73 -5.41 9.51 -19.33
N PRO A 74 -5.56 10.78 -19.73
CA PRO A 74 -4.78 11.87 -19.13
C PRO A 74 -5.21 12.10 -17.68
N LEU A 75 -4.24 12.42 -16.82
CA LEU A 75 -4.52 12.86 -15.45
C LEU A 75 -4.88 14.35 -15.44
N GLN A 76 -5.89 14.70 -14.66
CA GLN A 76 -6.21 16.09 -14.39
C GLN A 76 -5.16 16.73 -13.48
N GLU A 77 -5.09 18.06 -13.46
CA GLU A 77 -4.08 18.79 -12.69
C GLU A 77 -4.21 18.56 -11.17
N ASN A 78 -5.42 18.46 -10.65
CA ASN A 78 -5.70 18.08 -9.26
C ASN A 78 -5.24 16.64 -8.95
N GLU A 79 -5.47 15.68 -9.85
CA GLU A 79 -5.01 14.30 -9.70
C GLU A 79 -3.49 14.26 -9.66
N LEU A 80 -2.84 14.97 -10.59
CA LEU A 80 -1.38 15.06 -10.65
C LEU A 80 -0.80 15.72 -9.39
N ALA A 81 -1.39 16.80 -8.90
CA ALA A 81 -0.94 17.49 -7.70
C ALA A 81 -1.01 16.61 -6.45
N VAL A 82 -2.08 15.82 -6.33
CA VAL A 82 -2.27 14.88 -5.23
C VAL A 82 -1.28 13.71 -5.31
N LEU A 83 -1.05 13.15 -6.50
CA LEU A 83 -0.09 12.06 -6.69
C LEU A 83 1.36 12.52 -6.51
N LYS A 84 1.66 13.80 -6.80
CA LYS A 84 2.98 14.43 -6.57
C LYS A 84 3.33 14.60 -5.09
N LYS A 85 2.35 14.58 -4.16
CA LYS A 85 2.64 14.55 -2.72
C LYS A 85 3.38 13.28 -2.29
N ASP A 86 3.42 12.29 -3.19
CA ASP A 86 4.28 11.12 -3.13
C ASP A 86 3.87 10.11 -2.04
N LEU A 87 4.51 8.95 -2.05
CA LEU A 87 4.19 7.83 -1.15
C LEU A 87 4.67 8.05 0.30
N CYS A 88 5.45 9.10 0.55
CA CYS A 88 5.84 9.51 1.89
C CYS A 88 4.78 10.38 2.57
N PHE A 89 3.72 10.77 1.86
CA PHE A 89 2.62 11.52 2.43
C PHE A 89 1.59 10.56 3.06
N VAL A 90 1.50 10.57 4.38
CA VAL A 90 0.53 9.78 5.14
C VAL A 90 -0.66 10.68 5.49
N PRO A 91 -1.85 10.48 4.89
CA PRO A 91 -3.05 11.22 5.27
C PRO A 91 -3.31 11.07 6.77
N THR A 92 -3.48 12.20 7.47
CA THR A 92 -3.87 12.16 8.89
C THR A 92 -5.24 11.50 8.99
N PRO A 93 -5.40 10.43 9.79
CA PRO A 93 -6.70 9.80 9.98
C PRO A 93 -7.67 10.79 10.62
N TYR A 94 -8.95 10.76 10.21
CA TYR A 94 -9.99 11.63 10.76
C TYR A 94 -10.17 11.45 12.27
N ASN A 95 -10.15 10.19 12.70
CA ASN A 95 -10.21 9.81 14.10
C ASN A 95 -8.99 8.93 14.38
N PRO A 96 -8.12 9.29 15.33
CA PRO A 96 -7.07 8.40 15.77
C PRO A 96 -7.67 7.21 16.53
N PRO A 97 -7.02 6.04 16.48
CA PRO A 97 -7.51 4.82 17.11
C PRO A 97 -7.21 4.83 18.61
N ILE A 98 -7.93 5.68 19.35
CA ILE A 98 -7.67 5.90 20.78
C ILE A 98 -7.90 4.65 21.61
N LEU A 99 -8.94 3.88 21.30
CA LEU A 99 -9.21 2.62 21.99
C LEU A 99 -8.08 1.61 21.79
N ASP A 100 -7.58 1.47 20.57
CA ASP A 100 -6.48 0.53 20.29
C ASP A 100 -5.19 0.99 20.98
N LEU A 101 -4.93 2.29 21.03
CA LEU A 101 -3.79 2.85 21.74
C LEU A 101 -3.87 2.61 23.25
N ILE A 102 -5.04 2.84 23.86
CA ILE A 102 -5.27 2.54 25.28
C ILE A 102 -5.13 1.05 25.53
N ALA A 103 -5.79 0.20 24.73
CA ALA A 103 -5.73 -1.25 24.88
C ALA A 103 -4.28 -1.77 24.76
N SER A 104 -3.52 -1.27 23.78
CA SER A 104 -2.12 -1.62 23.61
C SER A 104 -1.25 -1.13 24.77
N ALA A 105 -1.49 0.07 25.28
CA ALA A 105 -0.77 0.61 26.43
C ALA A 105 -1.08 -0.20 27.70
N GLU A 106 -2.35 -0.41 28.02
CA GLU A 106 -2.80 -1.21 29.19
C GLU A 106 -2.25 -2.63 29.13
N HIS A 107 -2.25 -3.26 27.95
CA HIS A 107 -1.65 -4.58 27.79
C HIS A 107 -0.15 -4.57 28.09
N GLY A 108 0.58 -3.56 27.60
CA GLY A 108 2.00 -3.39 27.88
C GLY A 108 2.33 -3.05 29.34
N LEU A 109 1.37 -2.52 30.10
CA LEU A 109 1.52 -2.19 31.51
C LEU A 109 1.26 -3.37 32.45
N GLN A 110 0.78 -4.52 31.96
CA GLN A 110 0.46 -5.68 32.81
C GLN A 110 1.65 -6.23 33.62
N SER A 111 2.88 -6.08 33.12
CA SER A 111 4.10 -6.55 33.79
C SER A 111 4.83 -5.47 34.59
N VAL A 112 4.27 -4.25 34.66
CA VAL A 112 4.86 -3.10 35.34
C VAL A 112 4.30 -3.02 36.77
N ASP A 113 5.09 -2.51 37.70
CA ASP A 113 4.64 -2.20 39.06
C ASP A 113 3.42 -1.25 39.04
N GLU A 114 2.43 -1.51 39.89
CA GLU A 114 1.13 -0.83 39.84
C GLU A 114 1.26 0.69 40.00
N GLN A 115 2.17 1.15 40.85
CA GLN A 115 2.35 2.59 41.08
C GLN A 115 2.94 3.29 39.86
N ARG A 116 3.90 2.63 39.18
CA ARG A 116 4.46 3.12 37.91
C ARG A 116 3.47 3.00 36.76
N ALA A 117 2.68 1.94 36.73
CA ALA A 117 1.63 1.76 35.73
C ALA A 117 0.61 2.90 35.84
N GLU A 118 0.18 3.24 37.05
CA GLU A 118 -0.75 4.34 37.28
C GLU A 118 -0.18 5.70 36.85
N ASP A 119 1.08 5.99 37.17
CA ASP A 119 1.75 7.21 36.69
C ASP A 119 1.73 7.31 35.15
N ILE A 120 1.96 6.19 34.46
CA ILE A 120 1.91 6.11 32.99
C ILE A 120 0.47 6.27 32.48
N ARG A 121 -0.54 5.64 33.11
CA ARG A 121 -1.96 5.82 32.75
C ARG A 121 -2.40 7.27 32.88
N GLN A 122 -2.00 7.95 33.95
CA GLN A 122 -2.27 9.36 34.18
C GLN A 122 -1.59 10.24 33.11
N ALA A 123 -0.34 9.94 32.75
CA ALA A 123 0.37 10.65 31.71
C ALA A 123 -0.28 10.47 30.32
N ILE A 124 -0.68 9.25 29.96
CA ILE A 124 -1.38 8.94 28.71
C ILE A 124 -2.74 9.64 28.68
N SER A 125 -3.52 9.56 29.76
CA SER A 125 -4.82 10.22 29.87
C SER A 125 -4.70 11.73 29.71
N THR A 126 -3.72 12.33 30.38
CA THR A 126 -3.44 13.77 30.25
C THR A 126 -3.03 14.13 28.83
N LEU A 127 -2.18 13.33 28.19
CA LEU A 127 -1.76 13.54 26.81
C LEU A 127 -2.97 13.48 25.86
N LEU A 128 -3.80 12.45 25.97
CA LEU A 128 -4.97 12.24 25.11
C LEU A 128 -6.03 13.33 25.28
N LEU A 129 -6.33 13.75 26.51
CA LEU A 129 -7.30 14.80 26.79
C LEU A 129 -6.82 16.19 26.37
N ARG A 130 -5.51 16.44 26.49
CA ARG A 130 -4.89 17.72 26.11
C ARG A 130 -4.64 17.81 24.61
N HIS A 131 -4.47 16.68 23.93
CA HIS A 131 -4.17 16.65 22.51
C HIS A 131 -5.40 17.01 21.68
N ARG A 132 -5.32 18.16 20.99
CA ARG A 132 -6.25 18.51 19.92
C ARG A 132 -5.79 17.78 18.67
N TYR A 133 -6.50 16.75 18.24
CA TYR A 133 -6.23 16.12 16.95
C TYR A 133 -6.14 17.20 15.87
N GLY A 134 -4.97 17.26 15.23
CA GLY A 134 -4.57 18.38 14.41
C GLY A 134 -5.47 18.60 13.19
N LYS A 135 -5.24 19.73 12.51
CA LYS A 135 -5.84 19.98 11.19
C LYS A 135 -5.38 18.87 10.23
N SER A 136 -6.31 18.34 9.43
CA SER A 136 -5.98 17.37 8.39
C SER A 136 -4.86 17.93 7.51
N ASN A 137 -3.85 17.10 7.22
CA ASN A 137 -2.78 17.45 6.29
C ASN A 137 -3.23 17.42 4.81
N LEU A 138 -4.47 17.03 4.53
CA LEU A 138 -5.12 17.10 3.22
C LEU A 138 -6.26 18.11 3.20
N LEU A 139 -6.39 18.82 2.09
CA LEU A 139 -7.60 19.57 1.80
C LEU A 139 -8.74 18.61 1.45
N ARG A 140 -9.98 19.06 1.68
CA ARG A 140 -11.19 18.28 1.34
C ARG A 140 -11.27 17.92 -0.14
N SER A 141 -10.83 18.83 -1.02
CA SER A 141 -10.75 18.62 -2.47
C SER A 141 -9.70 17.55 -2.84
N GLU A 142 -8.55 17.55 -2.18
CA GLU A 142 -7.48 16.56 -2.38
C GLU A 142 -7.94 15.18 -1.91
N TYR A 143 -8.59 15.11 -0.75
CA TYR A 143 -9.19 13.86 -0.25
C TYR A 143 -10.25 13.32 -1.21
N HIS A 144 -11.10 14.20 -1.75
CA HIS A 144 -12.10 13.81 -2.75
C HIS A 144 -11.44 13.27 -4.03
N THR A 145 -10.38 13.93 -4.49
CA THR A 145 -9.59 13.51 -5.66
C THR A 145 -8.97 12.13 -5.43
N LEU A 146 -8.37 11.87 -4.26
CA LEU A 146 -7.87 10.54 -3.88
C LEU A 146 -8.98 9.48 -3.90
N LYS A 147 -10.17 9.82 -3.38
CA LYS A 147 -11.31 8.90 -3.34
C LYS A 147 -11.81 8.58 -4.75
N GLN A 148 -11.85 9.57 -5.64
CA GLN A 148 -12.20 9.37 -7.06
C GLN A 148 -11.16 8.49 -7.75
N LEU A 149 -9.87 8.82 -7.64
CA LEU A 149 -8.77 8.02 -8.18
C LEU A 149 -8.81 6.56 -7.68
N LYS A 150 -9.12 6.34 -6.39
CA LYS A 150 -9.27 5.00 -5.82
C LYS A 150 -10.48 4.24 -6.35
N SER A 151 -11.54 4.93 -6.75
CA SER A 151 -12.77 4.31 -7.27
C SER A 151 -12.67 3.91 -8.75
N ARG A 152 -11.67 4.43 -9.46
CA ARG A 152 -11.40 4.08 -10.86
C ARG A 152 -10.95 2.63 -10.97
N MET A 153 -11.57 1.89 -11.87
CA MET A 153 -11.28 0.47 -12.13
C MET A 153 -10.51 0.25 -13.44
N ASP A 154 -10.43 1.29 -14.27
CA ASP A 154 -9.73 1.34 -15.55
C ASP A 154 -8.21 1.51 -15.40
N ILE A 155 -7.76 2.04 -14.26
CA ILE A 155 -6.35 2.32 -13.98
C ILE A 155 -5.84 1.62 -12.72
N VAL A 156 -4.53 1.38 -12.70
CA VAL A 156 -3.76 0.93 -11.54
C VAL A 156 -2.73 1.99 -11.19
N ILE A 157 -2.71 2.42 -9.94
CA ILE A 157 -1.74 3.35 -9.37
C ILE A 157 -0.80 2.54 -8.49
N THR A 158 0.48 2.47 -8.84
CA THR A 158 1.50 1.68 -8.13
C THR A 158 2.78 2.47 -7.92
N LYS A 159 3.61 2.02 -6.98
CA LYS A 159 5.00 2.50 -6.87
C LYS A 159 5.85 1.92 -7.99
N ALA A 160 6.78 2.70 -8.52
CA ALA A 160 7.86 2.20 -9.36
C ALA A 160 8.84 1.33 -8.56
N ASP A 161 9.51 0.41 -9.23
CA ASP A 161 10.56 -0.41 -8.62
C ASP A 161 11.76 0.44 -8.12
N LYS A 162 12.04 1.55 -8.82
CA LYS A 162 13.14 2.46 -8.49
C LYS A 162 12.63 3.88 -8.22
N GLY A 163 13.13 4.47 -7.14
CA GLY A 163 12.85 5.86 -6.77
C GLY A 163 11.51 6.07 -6.05
N ASN A 164 11.20 7.33 -5.78
CA ASN A 164 9.91 7.76 -5.25
C ASN A 164 9.03 8.23 -6.41
N VAL A 165 8.61 7.25 -7.22
CA VAL A 165 7.83 7.49 -8.42
C VAL A 165 6.53 6.71 -8.34
N VAL A 166 5.42 7.42 -8.53
CA VAL A 166 4.09 6.87 -8.70
C VAL A 166 3.86 6.62 -10.19
N VAL A 167 3.53 5.39 -10.54
CA VAL A 167 3.22 4.97 -11.91
C VAL A 167 1.72 4.71 -12.01
N VAL A 168 1.07 5.32 -13.00
CA VAL A 168 -0.33 5.08 -13.34
C VAL A 168 -0.36 4.32 -14.65
N MET A 169 -1.09 3.20 -14.72
CA MET A 169 -1.18 2.37 -15.93
C MET A 169 -2.61 1.89 -16.15
N ASP A 170 -2.95 1.50 -17.38
CA ASP A 170 -4.22 0.84 -17.65
C ASP A 170 -4.27 -0.54 -16.96
N MET A 171 -5.43 -0.88 -16.41
CA MET A 171 -5.67 -2.13 -15.69
C MET A 171 -5.40 -3.38 -16.56
N PRO A 172 -5.85 -3.46 -17.83
CA PRO A 172 -5.53 -4.61 -18.69
C PRO A 172 -4.03 -4.79 -18.90
N PHE A 173 -3.30 -3.69 -19.12
CA PHE A 173 -1.85 -3.73 -19.29
C PHE A 173 -1.14 -4.20 -18.03
N TYR A 174 -1.56 -3.74 -16.85
CA TYR A 174 -1.02 -4.20 -15.58
C TYR A 174 -1.23 -5.72 -15.39
N LEU A 175 -2.45 -6.22 -15.66
CA LEU A 175 -2.77 -7.63 -15.50
C LEU A 175 -1.97 -8.53 -16.44
N ASP A 176 -1.80 -8.14 -17.70
CA ASP A 176 -0.98 -8.86 -18.68
C ASP A 176 0.50 -8.97 -18.21
N ARG A 177 1.05 -7.84 -17.73
CA ARG A 177 2.41 -7.82 -17.16
C ARG A 177 2.54 -8.69 -15.92
N MET A 178 1.58 -8.63 -15.01
CA MET A 178 1.58 -9.47 -13.81
C MET A 178 1.45 -10.95 -14.15
N SER A 179 0.59 -11.32 -15.11
CA SER A 179 0.44 -12.71 -15.55
C SER A 179 1.73 -13.23 -16.20
N THR A 180 2.38 -12.40 -17.02
CA THR A 180 3.68 -12.73 -17.63
C THR A 180 4.77 -12.94 -16.57
N LEU A 181 4.80 -12.09 -15.54
CA LEU A 181 5.76 -12.20 -14.43
C LEU A 181 5.51 -13.45 -13.56
N LEU A 182 4.24 -13.82 -13.34
CA LEU A 182 3.88 -14.97 -12.51
C LEU A 182 4.00 -16.31 -13.25
N SER A 183 3.93 -16.31 -14.59
CA SER A 183 4.04 -17.52 -15.42
C SER A 183 5.47 -17.92 -15.74
N ASN A 184 6.42 -16.99 -15.66
CA ASN A 184 7.84 -17.27 -15.86
C ASN A 184 8.54 -17.39 -14.50
N PRO A 185 8.89 -18.60 -14.03
CA PRO A 185 9.68 -18.75 -12.81
C PRO A 185 11.08 -18.14 -13.05
N VAL A 186 11.45 -17.19 -12.19
CA VAL A 186 12.82 -16.69 -12.04
C VAL A 186 13.65 -17.74 -11.33
#